data_AF-V9DR26-F1
#
_entry.id   AF-V9DR26-F1
#
_cell.length_a   1.000
_cell.length_b   1.000
_cell.length_c   1.000
_cell.angle_alpha   90.00
_cell.angle_beta   90.00
_cell.angle_gamma   90.00
#
_symmetry.space_group_name_H-M   'P 1'
#
loop_
_entity.id
_entity.type
_entity.pdbx_description
1 polymer ?
#
loop_
_entity_poly.entity_id
_entity_poly.type
_entity_poly.pdbx_seq_one_letter_code
_entity_poly.pdbx_strand_id
1 'polypeptide(L)'
;MAELTTDQVRSLDLTRQRLLALHQSLVSLRDSLGNANPIPSLPELQTHAQLISNNLQTITSQLGEAGELFRSTVAFPTPQFPGVKSQNILDALLRSKFEPNIEDWVKEGEDIAARQRKTTSRGLSESERNDLWQWAPGAANSAARKQTWGGDYTRAEMQGGIENVVTGLRRQLVEPPEGEDEEEADDDDDEYEVTDEEGEEGAEMDIEKQQPKPESKSIPETQTAPPTPGLMPLASIHKFMTTGR
;
A
#
# COMPACT_ATOMS: atom_id res chain seq x y z
N MET A 1 -26.94 -5.98 33.71
CA MET A 1 -25.89 -5.76 32.70
C MET A 1 -26.35 -4.58 31.87
N ALA A 2 -25.50 -3.59 31.61
CA ALA A 2 -25.89 -2.49 30.74
C ALA A 2 -26.09 -3.05 29.32
N GLU A 3 -27.23 -2.78 28.72
CA GLU A 3 -27.48 -3.15 27.33
C GLU A 3 -26.63 -2.25 26.42
N LEU A 4 -26.02 -2.83 25.39
CA LEU A 4 -25.24 -2.06 24.42
C LEU A 4 -26.18 -1.12 23.66
N THR A 5 -25.71 0.10 23.41
CA THR A 5 -26.45 1.04 22.56
C THR A 5 -26.40 0.58 21.09
N THR A 6 -27.36 1.03 20.29
CA THR A 6 -27.41 0.71 18.85
C THR A 6 -26.14 1.11 18.11
N ASP A 7 -25.52 2.22 18.50
CA ASP A 7 -24.28 2.70 17.89
C ASP A 7 -23.08 1.83 18.27
N GLN A 8 -23.05 1.32 19.51
CA GLN A 8 -22.02 0.38 19.95
C GLN A 8 -22.13 -0.95 19.18
N VAL A 9 -23.35 -1.46 18.98
CA VAL A 9 -23.60 -2.64 18.15
C VAL A 9 -23.18 -2.41 16.70
N ARG A 10 -23.46 -1.23 16.13
CA ARG A 10 -23.02 -0.88 14.77
C ARG A 10 -21.49 -0.88 14.66
N SER A 11 -20.79 -0.31 15.64
CA SER A 11 -19.33 -0.30 15.65
C SER A 11 -18.73 -1.71 15.75
N LEU A 12 -19.35 -2.60 16.54
CA LEU A 12 -18.97 -4.01 16.60
C LEU A 12 -19.13 -4.71 15.25
N ASP A 13 -20.27 -4.55 14.57
CA ASP A 13 -20.46 -5.17 13.26
C ASP A 13 -19.52 -4.59 12.20
N LEU A 14 -19.22 -3.30 12.26
CA LEU A 14 -18.23 -2.67 11.38
C LEU A 14 -16.83 -3.29 11.57
N THR A 15 -16.39 -3.48 12.82
CA THR A 15 -15.12 -4.18 13.08
C THR A 15 -15.15 -5.64 12.62
N ARG A 16 -16.29 -6.33 12.78
CA ARG A 16 -16.50 -7.70 12.28
C ARG A 16 -16.32 -7.76 10.77
N GLN A 17 -16.95 -6.85 10.03
CA GLN A 17 -16.86 -6.78 8.57
C GLN A 17 -15.41 -6.55 8.11
N ARG A 18 -14.64 -5.70 8.80
CA ARG A 18 -13.22 -5.51 8.46
C ARG A 18 -12.33 -6.70 8.79
N LEU A 19 -12.57 -7.38 9.91
CA LEU A 19 -11.87 -8.63 10.23
C LEU A 19 -12.16 -9.72 9.19
N LEU A 20 -13.40 -9.79 8.68
CA LEU A 20 -13.75 -10.69 7.58
C LEU A 20 -13.03 -10.32 6.28
N ALA A 21 -12.93 -9.04 5.94
CA ALA A 21 -12.18 -8.59 4.78
C ALA A 21 -10.68 -8.96 4.87
N LEU A 22 -10.06 -8.76 6.05
CA LEU A 22 -8.69 -9.19 6.30
C LEU A 22 -8.56 -10.71 6.17
N HIS A 23 -9.48 -11.47 6.75
CA HIS A 23 -9.48 -12.93 6.64
C HIS A 23 -9.55 -13.38 5.18
N GLN A 24 -10.44 -12.80 4.38
CA GLN A 24 -10.53 -13.11 2.95
C GLN A 24 -9.23 -12.79 2.21
N SER A 25 -8.57 -11.67 2.53
CA SER A 25 -7.27 -11.33 1.93
C SER A 25 -6.16 -12.31 2.31
N LEU A 26 -6.16 -12.82 3.54
CA LEU A 26 -5.19 -13.83 4.00
C LEU A 26 -5.46 -15.20 3.39
N VAL A 27 -6.73 -15.60 3.25
CA VAL A 27 -7.11 -16.84 2.56
C VAL A 27 -6.71 -16.78 1.09
N SER A 28 -6.98 -15.66 0.41
CA SER A 28 -6.54 -15.46 -0.97
C SER A 28 -5.02 -15.54 -1.13
N LEU A 29 -4.24 -14.94 -0.22
CA LEU A 29 -2.78 -15.06 -0.22
C LEU A 29 -2.32 -16.50 0.06
N ARG A 30 -2.97 -17.19 1.01
CA ARG A 30 -2.67 -18.59 1.30
C ARG A 30 -2.92 -19.46 0.08
N ASP A 31 -4.04 -19.27 -0.60
CA ASP A 31 -4.43 -20.05 -1.76
C ASP A 31 -3.51 -19.73 -2.95
N SER A 32 -3.12 -18.46 -3.14
CA SER A 32 -2.14 -18.08 -4.16
C SER A 32 -0.76 -18.66 -3.90
N LEU A 33 -0.37 -18.86 -2.64
CA LEU A 33 0.93 -19.45 -2.28
C LEU A 33 0.89 -20.99 -2.25
N GLY A 34 -0.24 -21.57 -1.87
CA GLY A 34 -0.41 -23.00 -1.68
C GLY A 34 -0.82 -23.76 -2.95
N ASN A 35 -1.59 -23.12 -3.84
CA ASN A 35 -2.09 -23.74 -5.07
C ASN A 35 -1.32 -23.33 -6.32
N ALA A 36 -0.53 -22.25 -6.27
CA ALA A 36 0.28 -21.86 -7.42
C ALA A 36 1.56 -22.70 -7.48
N ASN A 37 1.69 -23.46 -8.58
CA ASN A 37 2.94 -24.06 -8.99
C ASN A 37 3.22 -23.57 -10.41
N PRO A 38 4.14 -22.62 -10.64
CA PRO A 38 5.17 -22.10 -9.73
C PRO A 38 4.67 -21.06 -8.70
N ILE A 39 5.54 -20.71 -7.73
CA ILE A 39 5.33 -19.63 -6.74
C ILE A 39 4.90 -18.35 -7.48
N PRO A 40 3.93 -17.58 -6.96
CA PRO A 40 3.48 -16.34 -7.58
C PRO A 40 4.63 -15.35 -7.77
N SER A 41 4.47 -14.47 -8.74
CA SER A 41 5.46 -13.45 -9.05
C SER A 41 5.57 -12.44 -7.90
N LEU A 42 6.75 -11.81 -7.75
CA LEU A 42 6.99 -10.80 -6.72
C LEU A 42 5.99 -9.62 -6.76
N PRO A 43 5.60 -9.09 -7.93
CA PRO A 43 4.58 -8.03 -8.00
C PRO A 43 3.24 -8.47 -7.41
N GLU A 44 2.79 -9.69 -7.70
CA GLU A 44 1.54 -10.23 -7.14
C GLU A 44 1.63 -10.33 -5.62
N LEU A 45 2.72 -10.89 -5.08
CA LEU A 45 2.94 -10.95 -3.64
C LEU A 45 2.96 -9.56 -2.99
N GLN A 46 3.59 -8.58 -3.65
CA GLN A 46 3.62 -7.20 -3.19
C GLN A 46 2.21 -6.60 -3.14
N THR A 47 1.36 -6.84 -4.15
CA THR A 47 -0.02 -6.33 -4.14
C THR A 47 -0.84 -6.93 -3.00
N HIS A 48 -0.71 -8.24 -2.75
CA HIS A 48 -1.36 -8.89 -1.62
C HIS A 48 -0.86 -8.35 -0.27
N ALA A 49 0.44 -8.14 -0.11
CA ALA A 49 1.03 -7.57 1.10
C ALA A 49 0.55 -6.13 1.35
N GLN A 50 0.45 -5.31 0.29
CA GLN A 50 -0.10 -3.96 0.36
C GLN A 50 -1.58 -3.97 0.78
N LEU A 51 -2.39 -4.86 0.20
CA LEU A 51 -3.80 -5.01 0.57
C LEU A 51 -3.97 -5.40 2.05
N ILE A 52 -3.19 -6.36 2.53
CA ILE A 52 -3.19 -6.78 3.93
C ILE A 52 -2.77 -5.62 4.84
N SER A 53 -1.71 -4.88 4.48
CA SER A 53 -1.24 -3.73 5.24
C SER A 53 -2.31 -2.63 5.36
N ASN A 54 -2.99 -2.31 4.26
CA ASN A 54 -4.08 -1.34 4.26
C ASN A 54 -5.27 -1.79 5.12
N ASN A 55 -5.64 -3.08 5.05
CA ASN A 55 -6.68 -3.65 5.89
C ASN A 55 -6.31 -3.59 7.38
N LEU A 56 -5.06 -3.94 7.74
CA LEU A 56 -4.57 -3.85 9.11
C LEU A 56 -4.57 -2.41 9.63
N GLN A 57 -4.15 -1.44 8.81
CA GLN A 57 -4.18 -0.03 9.19
C GLN A 57 -5.61 0.46 9.43
N THR A 58 -6.54 0.06 8.57
CA THR A 58 -7.97 0.39 8.71
C THR A 58 -8.56 -0.20 9.99
N ILE A 59 -8.28 -1.48 10.27
CA ILE A 59 -8.73 -2.16 11.50
C ILE A 59 -8.14 -1.47 12.74
N THR A 60 -6.85 -1.12 12.70
CA THR A 60 -6.19 -0.45 13.83
C THR A 60 -6.79 0.92 14.11
N SER A 61 -7.12 1.71 13.07
CA SER A 61 -7.83 2.99 13.24
C SER A 61 -9.19 2.78 13.92
N GLN A 62 -9.98 1.84 13.42
CA GLN A 62 -11.33 1.56 13.94
C GLN A 62 -11.32 1.01 15.37
N LEU A 63 -10.38 0.12 15.70
CA LEU A 63 -10.19 -0.35 17.07
C LEU A 63 -9.71 0.77 18.00
N GLY A 64 -8.95 1.73 17.47
CA GLY A 64 -8.57 2.95 18.19
C GLY A 64 -9.77 3.84 18.48
N GLU A 65 -10.61 4.10 17.49
CA GLU A 65 -11.83 4.91 17.61
C GLU A 65 -12.85 4.30 18.58
N ALA A 66 -13.08 3.00 18.50
CA ALA A 66 -14.00 2.26 19.38
C ALA A 66 -13.31 1.67 20.64
N GLY A 67 -12.10 2.13 20.98
CA GLY A 67 -11.29 1.53 22.04
C GLY A 67 -11.93 1.55 23.43
N GLU A 68 -12.68 2.58 23.76
CA GLU A 68 -13.40 2.68 25.04
C GLU A 68 -14.52 1.63 25.16
N LEU A 69 -15.23 1.38 24.05
CA LEU A 69 -16.27 0.35 23.98
C LEU A 69 -15.66 -1.05 24.19
N PHE A 70 -14.57 -1.36 23.48
CA PHE A 70 -13.93 -2.68 23.57
C PHE A 70 -13.31 -2.95 24.94
N ARG A 71 -12.83 -1.92 25.64
CA ARG A 71 -12.28 -2.06 26.99
C ARG A 71 -13.34 -2.22 28.07
N SER A 72 -14.51 -1.61 27.88
CA SER A 72 -15.62 -1.67 28.84
C SER A 72 -16.53 -2.89 28.65
N THR A 73 -16.56 -3.46 27.44
CA THR A 73 -17.39 -4.63 27.11
C THR A 73 -16.66 -5.92 27.41
N VAL A 74 -17.32 -6.83 28.13
CA VAL A 74 -16.83 -8.19 28.40
C VAL A 74 -17.71 -9.20 27.67
N ALA A 75 -17.09 -10.07 26.88
CA ALA A 75 -17.79 -11.16 26.21
C ALA A 75 -17.96 -12.37 27.16
N PHE A 76 -19.18 -12.90 27.22
CA PHE A 76 -19.48 -14.15 27.91
C PHE A 76 -20.37 -15.03 27.03
N PRO A 77 -20.27 -16.37 27.12
CA PRO A 77 -21.11 -17.26 26.33
C PRO A 77 -22.58 -17.12 26.73
N THR A 78 -23.47 -17.18 25.75
CA THR A 78 -24.91 -17.20 26.01
C THR A 78 -25.35 -18.57 26.55
N PRO A 79 -26.47 -18.66 27.28
CA PRO A 79 -27.02 -19.95 27.75
C PRO A 79 -27.35 -20.95 26.64
N GLN A 80 -27.46 -20.49 25.39
CA GLN A 80 -27.71 -21.32 24.22
C GLN A 80 -26.44 -21.98 23.66
N PHE A 81 -25.26 -21.56 24.12
CA PHE A 81 -24.00 -22.13 23.67
C PHE A 81 -23.77 -23.54 24.27
N PRO A 82 -23.37 -24.56 23.48
CA PRO A 82 -23.19 -25.93 23.97
C PRO A 82 -21.90 -26.11 24.78
N GLY A 83 -21.87 -25.57 26.00
CA GLY A 83 -20.67 -25.46 26.84
C GLY A 83 -19.90 -26.76 27.09
N VAL A 84 -20.57 -27.91 27.14
CA VAL A 84 -19.93 -29.22 27.39
C VAL A 84 -19.26 -29.83 26.15
N LYS A 85 -19.81 -29.59 24.95
CA LYS A 85 -19.30 -30.20 23.71
C LYS A 85 -18.20 -29.37 23.05
N SER A 86 -18.23 -28.05 23.25
CA SER A 86 -17.34 -27.10 22.58
C SER A 86 -16.54 -26.25 23.57
N GLN A 87 -16.26 -26.76 24.76
CA GLN A 87 -15.46 -26.05 25.77
C GLN A 87 -14.09 -25.65 25.22
N ASN A 88 -13.39 -26.56 24.54
CA ASN A 88 -12.08 -26.28 23.95
C ASN A 88 -12.11 -25.14 22.92
N ILE A 89 -13.21 -25.03 22.17
CA ILE A 89 -13.40 -23.96 21.18
C ILE A 89 -13.65 -22.63 21.89
N LEU A 90 -14.45 -22.64 22.96
CA LEU A 90 -14.72 -21.46 23.76
C LEU A 90 -13.45 -20.94 24.45
N ASP A 91 -12.66 -21.85 25.02
CA ASP A 91 -11.38 -21.50 25.63
C ASP A 91 -10.41 -20.91 24.60
N ALA A 92 -10.40 -21.42 23.36
CA ALA A 92 -9.60 -20.86 22.28
C ALA A 92 -10.09 -19.47 21.81
N LEU A 93 -11.41 -19.27 21.70
CA LEU A 93 -12.01 -18.02 21.21
C LEU A 93 -11.93 -16.87 22.23
N LEU A 94 -12.12 -17.17 23.52
CA LEU A 94 -12.09 -16.16 24.59
C LEU A 94 -10.69 -15.98 25.20
N ARG A 95 -9.67 -16.65 24.65
CA ARG A 95 -8.29 -16.51 25.09
C ARG A 95 -7.76 -15.12 24.76
N SER A 96 -7.42 -14.35 25.80
CA SER A 96 -6.73 -13.06 25.67
C SER A 96 -5.20 -13.17 25.75
N LYS A 97 -4.68 -14.36 26.10
CA LYS A 97 -3.23 -14.61 26.20
C LYS A 97 -2.62 -14.69 24.80
N PHE A 98 -1.50 -13.98 24.61
CA PHE A 98 -0.76 -14.01 23.35
C PHE A 98 -0.23 -15.42 23.01
N GLU A 99 0.06 -15.65 21.73
CA GLU A 99 0.78 -16.84 21.31
C GLU A 99 2.20 -16.86 21.89
N PRO A 100 2.78 -18.04 22.21
CA PRO A 100 4.11 -18.13 22.81
C PRO A 100 5.19 -17.35 22.04
N ASN A 101 5.17 -17.42 20.69
CA ASN A 101 6.12 -16.70 19.84
C ASN A 101 6.00 -15.17 20.02
N ILE A 102 4.78 -14.66 20.21
CA ILE A 102 4.53 -13.23 20.39
C ILE A 102 4.98 -12.81 21.80
N GLU A 103 4.76 -13.65 22.81
CA GLU A 103 5.24 -13.38 24.18
C GLU A 103 6.76 -13.25 24.23
N ASP A 104 7.48 -14.11 23.51
CA ASP A 104 8.94 -14.06 23.46
C ASP A 104 9.44 -12.80 22.75
N TRP A 105 8.80 -12.37 21.66
CA TRP A 105 9.11 -11.10 21.00
C TRP A 105 8.82 -9.87 21.89
N VAL A 106 7.73 -9.91 22.67
CA VAL A 106 7.42 -8.84 23.62
C VAL A 106 8.48 -8.75 24.71
N LYS A 107 8.88 -9.89 25.30
CA LYS A 107 9.96 -9.93 26.31
C LYS A 107 11.29 -9.44 25.73
N GLU A 108 11.64 -9.85 24.51
CA GLU A 108 12.83 -9.37 23.82
C GLU A 108 12.78 -7.85 23.62
N GLY A 109 11.63 -7.32 23.20
CA GLY A 109 11.39 -5.88 23.07
C GLY A 109 11.54 -5.13 24.39
N GLU A 110 11.01 -5.68 25.49
CA GLU A 110 11.16 -5.13 26.84
C GLU A 110 12.62 -5.12 27.31
N ASP A 111 13.36 -6.20 27.05
CA ASP A 111 14.79 -6.31 27.37
C ASP A 111 15.62 -5.30 26.57
N ILE A 112 15.34 -5.12 25.27
CA ILE A 112 15.99 -4.12 24.43
C ILE A 112 15.70 -2.72 24.97
N ALA A 113 14.44 -2.42 25.29
CA ALA A 113 14.05 -1.12 25.85
C ALA A 113 14.73 -0.86 27.21
N ALA A 114 14.82 -1.88 28.07
CA ALA A 114 15.50 -1.80 29.36
C ALA A 114 17.01 -1.57 29.20
N ARG A 115 17.65 -2.22 28.22
CA ARG A 115 19.07 -1.99 27.89
C ARG A 115 19.29 -0.57 27.39
N GLN A 116 18.45 -0.07 26.49
CA GLN A 116 18.54 1.29 25.96
C GLN A 116 18.40 2.35 27.07
N ARG A 117 17.48 2.17 28.02
CA ARG A 117 17.33 3.06 29.19
C ARG A 117 18.54 3.08 30.11
N LYS A 118 19.32 2.00 30.17
CA LYS A 118 20.55 1.89 30.99
C LYS A 118 21.78 2.50 30.31
N THR A 119 21.73 2.75 29.00
CA THR A 119 22.85 3.40 28.31
C THR A 119 23.01 4.85 28.78
N THR A 120 24.26 5.30 28.95
CA THR A 120 24.61 6.63 29.44
C THR A 120 24.28 7.76 28.47
N SER A 121 24.08 7.44 27.18
CA SER A 121 23.58 8.38 26.18
C SER A 121 22.05 8.44 26.24
N ARG A 122 21.53 9.28 27.12
CA ARG A 122 20.11 9.63 27.11
C ARG A 122 19.85 10.41 25.82
N GLY A 123 19.26 9.75 24.82
CA GLY A 123 18.82 10.38 23.58
C GLY A 123 17.75 11.46 23.83
N LEU A 124 17.14 11.95 22.75
CA LEU A 124 16.00 12.87 22.84
C LEU A 124 14.91 12.30 23.76
N SER A 125 14.27 13.17 24.53
CA SER A 125 13.08 12.79 25.30
C SER A 125 11.97 12.31 24.36
N GLU A 126 11.01 11.54 24.90
CA GLU A 126 9.90 11.01 24.09
C GLU A 126 9.07 12.13 23.45
N SER A 127 8.88 13.24 24.15
CA SER A 127 8.21 14.44 23.62
C SER A 127 9.01 15.09 22.50
N GLU A 128 10.31 15.35 22.70
CA GLU A 128 11.16 15.95 21.65
C GLU A 128 11.26 15.05 20.41
N ARG A 129 11.28 13.72 20.61
CA ARG A 129 11.25 12.74 19.52
C ARG A 129 9.92 12.79 18.77
N ASN A 130 8.80 12.93 19.48
CA ASN A 130 7.49 13.05 18.85
C ASN A 130 7.38 14.37 18.05
N ASP A 131 7.83 15.48 18.63
CA ASP A 131 7.87 16.79 17.94
C ASP A 131 8.72 16.72 16.66
N LEU A 132 9.88 16.06 16.72
CA LEU A 132 10.73 15.81 15.57
C LEU A 132 10.01 14.99 14.49
N TRP A 133 9.33 13.90 14.87
CA TRP A 133 8.59 13.06 13.92
C TRP A 133 7.34 13.73 13.35
N GLN A 134 6.72 14.65 14.07
CA GLN A 134 5.62 15.47 13.55
C GLN A 134 6.12 16.53 12.56
N TRP A 135 7.29 17.12 12.82
CA TRP A 135 7.90 18.11 11.92
C TRP A 135 8.48 17.49 10.64
N ALA A 136 9.10 16.31 10.74
CA ALA A 136 9.88 15.70 9.67
C ALA A 136 9.12 15.52 8.34
N PRO A 137 7.86 15.03 8.30
CA PRO A 137 7.09 14.92 7.07
C PRO A 137 6.87 16.26 6.38
N GLY A 138 6.63 17.34 7.14
CA GLY A 138 6.42 18.69 6.59
C GLY A 138 7.69 19.25 5.95
N ALA A 139 8.83 19.07 6.62
CA ALA A 139 10.13 19.46 6.09
C ALA A 139 10.52 18.65 4.85
N ALA A 140 10.33 17.32 4.89
CA ALA A 140 10.58 16.43 3.77
C ALA A 140 9.71 16.79 2.56
N ASN A 141 8.41 17.02 2.77
CA ASN A 141 7.49 17.44 1.71
C ASN A 141 7.86 18.82 1.14
N SER A 142 8.31 19.75 1.97
CA SER A 142 8.76 21.08 1.52
C SER A 142 10.03 21.00 0.67
N ALA A 143 10.96 20.10 1.01
CA ALA A 143 12.14 19.83 0.20
C ALA A 143 11.79 19.11 -1.10
N ALA A 144 10.91 18.10 -1.04
CA ALA A 144 10.44 17.36 -2.20
C ALA A 144 9.74 18.28 -3.22
N ARG A 145 8.94 19.24 -2.77
CA ARG A 145 8.26 20.22 -3.66
C ARG A 145 9.22 21.14 -4.42
N LYS A 146 10.44 21.34 -3.91
CA LYS A 146 11.46 22.19 -4.55
C LYS A 146 12.28 21.44 -5.61
N GLN A 147 12.19 20.10 -5.65
CA GLN A 147 12.93 19.28 -6.59
C GLN A 147 12.07 18.92 -7.81
N THR A 148 12.73 18.78 -8.97
CA THR A 148 12.12 18.25 -10.19
C THR A 148 12.19 16.72 -10.17
N TRP A 149 11.08 16.06 -9.88
CA TRP A 149 10.99 14.59 -9.85
C TRP A 149 10.83 13.98 -11.26
N GLY A 150 11.69 14.41 -12.19
CA GLY A 150 11.62 13.97 -13.60
C GLY A 150 10.56 14.69 -14.45
N GLY A 151 9.93 15.75 -13.93
CA GLY A 151 9.15 16.70 -14.73
C GLY A 151 10.02 17.88 -15.20
N ASP A 152 9.65 18.51 -16.31
CA ASP A 152 10.35 19.69 -16.85
C ASP A 152 10.31 20.91 -15.92
N TYR A 153 9.36 20.93 -14.97
CA TYR A 153 9.13 22.02 -14.02
C TYR A 153 8.96 21.51 -12.59
N THR A 154 9.36 22.30 -11.60
CA THR A 154 9.01 22.05 -10.20
C THR A 154 7.53 22.36 -9.96
N ARG A 155 6.90 21.73 -8.97
CA ARG A 155 5.50 22.06 -8.60
C ARG A 155 5.34 23.54 -8.20
N ALA A 156 6.38 24.16 -7.64
CA ALA A 156 6.37 25.57 -7.30
C ALA A 156 6.37 26.48 -8.54
N GLU A 157 7.10 26.10 -9.60
CA GLU A 157 7.10 26.80 -10.88
C GLU A 157 5.78 26.62 -11.63
N MET A 158 5.16 25.42 -11.57
CA MET A 158 3.83 25.19 -12.16
C MET A 158 2.75 26.09 -11.53
N GLN A 159 2.78 26.26 -10.20
CA GLN A 159 1.79 27.10 -9.51
C GLN A 159 2.09 28.60 -9.61
N GLY A 160 3.34 28.97 -9.91
CA GLY A 160 3.77 30.37 -10.09
C GLY A 160 3.67 30.90 -11.52
N GLY A 161 3.21 30.08 -12.47
CA GLY A 161 3.12 30.41 -13.89
C GLY A 161 4.48 30.39 -14.61
N ILE A 162 4.42 30.26 -15.95
CA ILE A 162 5.58 30.13 -16.86
C ILE A 162 6.56 31.34 -16.76
N GLU A 163 6.10 32.45 -16.19
CA GLU A 163 6.86 33.70 -16.07
C GLU A 163 8.00 33.63 -15.02
N ASN A 164 7.91 32.72 -14.04
CA ASN A 164 8.85 32.66 -12.89
C ASN A 164 9.77 31.42 -12.89
N VAL A 165 10.09 30.87 -14.06
CA VAL A 165 10.99 29.71 -14.18
C VAL A 165 12.44 30.16 -14.04
N VAL A 166 13.12 29.72 -12.97
CA VAL A 166 14.50 30.13 -12.62
C VAL A 166 15.55 29.42 -13.49
N THR A 167 15.22 28.24 -14.03
CA THR A 167 16.17 27.37 -14.74
C THR A 167 16.52 27.84 -16.16
N GLY A 168 15.88 28.90 -16.67
CA GLY A 168 16.23 29.54 -17.95
C GLY A 168 16.02 28.69 -19.21
N LEU A 169 15.56 27.44 -19.10
CA LEU A 169 15.15 26.60 -20.22
C LEU A 169 13.61 26.61 -20.31
N ARG A 170 13.07 27.44 -21.21
CA ARG A 170 11.66 27.37 -21.64
C ARG A 170 11.47 26.09 -22.45
N ARG A 171 11.00 25.01 -21.83
CA ARG A 171 10.60 23.78 -22.54
C ARG A 171 9.09 23.80 -22.70
N GLN A 172 8.59 23.47 -23.89
CA GLN A 172 7.17 23.64 -24.19
C GLN A 172 6.32 22.80 -23.23
N LEU A 173 5.51 23.48 -22.41
CA LEU A 173 4.38 22.87 -21.74
C LEU A 173 3.48 22.37 -22.88
N VAL A 174 3.36 21.05 -23.06
CA VAL A 174 2.26 20.51 -23.87
C VAL A 174 1.02 20.72 -23.03
N GLU A 175 0.37 21.86 -23.24
CA GLU A 175 -0.93 22.14 -22.65
C GLU A 175 -1.89 21.05 -23.13
N PRO A 176 -2.57 20.31 -22.22
CA PRO A 176 -3.74 19.55 -22.63
C PRO A 176 -4.76 20.53 -23.22
N PRO A 177 -5.37 20.23 -24.37
CA PRO A 177 -6.25 21.18 -25.06
C PRO A 177 -7.39 21.60 -24.13
N GLU A 178 -7.37 22.86 -23.70
CA GLU A 178 -8.49 23.50 -23.02
C GLU A 178 -9.51 23.95 -24.09
N GLY A 179 -10.70 23.36 -24.04
CA GLY A 179 -11.97 23.92 -24.53
C GLY A 179 -12.05 24.36 -25.99
N GLU A 180 -12.57 23.47 -26.84
CA GLU A 180 -13.40 23.94 -27.96
C GLU A 180 -14.85 24.02 -27.46
N ASP A 181 -15.49 25.12 -27.84
CA ASP A 181 -16.69 25.72 -27.28
C ASP A 181 -17.94 24.83 -27.33
N GLU A 182 -18.89 25.20 -26.46
CA GLU A 182 -20.31 24.86 -26.51
C GLU A 182 -20.88 24.97 -27.94
N GLU A 183 -21.11 23.84 -28.61
CA GLU A 183 -22.08 23.75 -29.70
C GLU A 183 -23.38 23.14 -29.15
N GLU A 184 -24.37 24.00 -28.91
CA GLU A 184 -25.76 23.56 -28.87
C GLU A 184 -26.20 23.13 -30.27
N ALA A 185 -26.53 21.85 -30.42
CA ALA A 185 -27.46 21.31 -31.41
C ALA A 185 -27.88 19.92 -30.90
N ASP A 186 -29.00 19.84 -30.19
CA ASP A 186 -30.35 19.61 -30.71
C ASP A 186 -30.74 18.15 -30.44
N ASP A 187 -31.98 18.02 -29.99
CA ASP A 187 -32.70 16.82 -29.55
C ASP A 187 -32.62 15.72 -30.62
N ASP A 188 -32.19 14.51 -30.26
CA ASP A 188 -32.75 13.30 -30.86
C ASP A 188 -32.58 12.12 -29.89
N ASP A 189 -33.74 11.83 -29.30
CA ASP A 189 -34.15 10.69 -28.51
C ASP A 189 -33.99 9.42 -29.36
N ASP A 190 -33.06 8.53 -29.02
CA ASP A 190 -33.12 7.13 -29.48
C ASP A 190 -32.61 6.18 -28.40
N GLU A 191 -33.59 5.48 -27.86
CA GLU A 191 -33.61 4.40 -26.88
C GLU A 191 -32.88 3.16 -27.41
N TYR A 192 -31.80 2.72 -26.76
CA TYR A 192 -31.18 1.42 -27.06
C TYR A 192 -31.43 0.44 -25.92
N GLU A 193 -32.44 -0.39 -26.18
CA GLU A 193 -32.86 -1.54 -25.41
C GLU A 193 -31.73 -2.58 -25.32
N VAL A 194 -31.42 -3.02 -24.09
CA VAL A 194 -30.56 -4.17 -23.81
C VAL A 194 -31.26 -5.42 -24.33
N THR A 195 -30.63 -6.11 -25.29
CA THR A 195 -31.03 -7.48 -25.65
C THR A 195 -29.81 -8.39 -25.56
N ASP A 196 -29.83 -9.27 -24.57
CA ASP A 196 -29.00 -10.48 -24.52
C ASP A 196 -29.43 -11.42 -25.65
N GLU A 197 -28.48 -11.94 -26.44
CA GLU A 197 -28.63 -13.27 -27.05
C GLU A 197 -27.27 -13.87 -27.46
N GLU A 198 -27.04 -15.09 -26.99
CA GLU A 198 -25.95 -16.00 -27.32
C GLU A 198 -26.02 -16.48 -28.77
N GLY A 199 -24.88 -16.77 -29.40
CA GLY A 199 -24.86 -17.52 -30.67
C GLY A 199 -23.48 -17.60 -31.33
N GLU A 200 -22.89 -18.79 -31.28
CA GLU A 200 -21.64 -19.21 -31.92
C GLU A 200 -21.65 -19.08 -33.45
N GLU A 201 -20.48 -18.79 -34.04
CA GLU A 201 -19.77 -19.61 -35.05
C GLU A 201 -18.93 -18.78 -36.05
N GLY A 202 -17.64 -19.13 -36.13
CA GLY A 202 -16.88 -19.29 -37.36
C GLY A 202 -16.73 -18.12 -38.35
N ALA A 203 -15.61 -17.39 -38.26
CA ALA A 203 -15.00 -16.78 -39.43
C ALA A 203 -13.46 -16.76 -39.31
N GLU A 204 -12.83 -17.58 -40.14
CA GLU A 204 -11.39 -17.62 -40.39
C GLU A 204 -10.87 -16.24 -40.82
N MET A 205 -9.85 -15.73 -40.15
CA MET A 205 -9.08 -14.56 -40.60
C MET A 205 -7.65 -15.00 -40.89
N ASP A 206 -7.33 -15.01 -42.17
CA ASP A 206 -6.06 -15.37 -42.80
C ASP A 206 -4.88 -14.57 -42.20
N ILE A 207 -3.93 -15.27 -41.60
CA ILE A 207 -2.66 -14.72 -41.11
C ILE A 207 -1.68 -14.70 -42.28
N GLU A 208 -1.57 -13.56 -42.96
CA GLU A 208 -0.58 -13.34 -44.01
C GLU A 208 0.83 -13.31 -43.39
N LYS A 209 1.58 -14.41 -43.63
CA LYS A 209 2.99 -14.57 -43.25
C LYS A 209 3.88 -13.57 -44.00
N GLN A 210 4.24 -12.47 -43.35
CA GLN A 210 5.40 -11.67 -43.79
C GLN A 210 6.69 -12.30 -43.26
N GLN A 211 7.51 -12.82 -44.19
CA GLN A 211 8.87 -13.27 -43.95
C GLN A 211 9.78 -12.09 -43.57
N PRO A 212 10.68 -12.22 -42.57
CA PRO A 212 11.72 -11.24 -42.32
C PRO A 212 12.89 -11.46 -43.27
N LYS A 213 13.23 -10.45 -44.08
CA LYS A 213 14.52 -10.37 -44.79
C LYS A 213 15.43 -9.35 -44.10
N PRO A 214 16.73 -9.65 -43.94
CA PRO A 214 17.59 -9.02 -42.94
C PRO A 214 18.28 -7.79 -43.52
N GLU A 215 18.09 -6.63 -42.88
CA GLU A 215 19.00 -5.50 -43.04
C GLU A 215 19.77 -5.26 -41.75
N SER A 216 21.01 -5.72 -41.79
CA SER A 216 22.06 -5.42 -40.83
C SER A 216 22.34 -3.92 -40.80
N LYS A 217 21.94 -3.24 -39.72
CA LYS A 217 22.62 -2.04 -39.24
C LYS A 217 22.96 -2.23 -37.77
N SER A 218 24.26 -2.41 -37.56
CA SER A 218 25.01 -2.45 -36.31
C SER A 218 24.41 -1.63 -35.17
N ILE A 219 24.21 -2.30 -34.05
CA ILE A 219 24.14 -1.71 -32.70
C ILE A 219 25.47 -0.98 -32.47
N PRO A 220 25.50 0.33 -32.17
CA PRO A 220 26.71 0.94 -31.66
C PRO A 220 26.92 0.46 -30.23
N GLU A 221 28.07 -0.17 -30.00
CA GLU A 221 28.65 -0.49 -28.70
C GLU A 221 28.41 0.65 -27.70
N THR A 222 27.88 0.26 -26.54
CA THR A 222 27.85 1.06 -25.33
C THR A 222 29.25 1.57 -25.02
N GLN A 223 29.54 2.81 -25.41
CA GLN A 223 30.76 3.48 -25.00
C GLN A 223 30.65 3.76 -23.50
N THR A 224 31.51 3.08 -22.75
CA THR A 224 31.84 3.33 -21.36
C THR A 224 32.22 4.80 -21.20
N ALA A 225 31.29 5.61 -20.68
CA ALA A 225 31.60 6.98 -20.31
C ALA A 225 32.65 6.99 -19.19
N PRO A 226 33.65 7.89 -19.22
CA PRO A 226 34.66 7.99 -18.18
C PRO A 226 34.00 8.38 -16.84
N PRO A 227 34.52 7.87 -15.70
CA PRO A 227 33.92 8.09 -14.40
C PRO A 227 33.96 9.57 -14.03
N THR A 228 32.79 10.16 -13.80
CA THR A 228 32.65 11.46 -13.17
C THR A 228 33.33 11.40 -11.79
N PRO A 229 34.31 12.29 -11.49
CA PRO A 229 35.01 12.24 -10.22
C PRO A 229 34.03 12.56 -9.08
N GLY A 230 33.77 11.59 -8.20
CA GLY A 230 32.99 11.78 -6.97
C GLY A 230 31.87 10.78 -6.70
N LEU A 231 31.50 9.92 -7.65
CA LEU A 231 30.54 8.84 -7.40
C LEU A 231 31.24 7.49 -7.27
N MET A 232 31.02 6.79 -6.16
CA MET A 232 31.50 5.42 -6.00
C MET A 232 30.79 4.50 -7.00
N PRO A 233 31.50 3.56 -7.65
CA PRO A 233 30.89 2.58 -8.54
C PRO A 233 29.78 1.79 -7.85
N LEU A 234 28.70 1.50 -8.56
CA LEU A 234 27.50 0.83 -8.05
C LEU A 234 27.80 -0.57 -7.46
N ALA A 235 28.84 -1.23 -7.99
CA ALA A 235 29.37 -2.49 -7.44
C ALA A 235 29.92 -2.33 -6.01
N SER A 236 30.52 -1.18 -5.68
CA SER A 236 31.02 -0.88 -4.33
C SER A 236 29.88 -0.58 -3.36
N ILE A 237 28.81 0.06 -3.82
CA ILE A 237 27.60 0.32 -3.03
C ILE A 237 26.92 -1.01 -2.67
N HIS A 238 26.73 -1.89 -3.65
CA HIS A 238 26.11 -3.20 -3.43
C HIS A 238 26.92 -4.07 -2.48
N LYS A 239 28.26 -4.00 -2.56
CA LYS A 239 29.17 -4.68 -1.64
C LYS A 239 29.06 -4.15 -0.19
N PHE A 240 28.96 -2.83 -0.01
CA PHE A 240 28.76 -2.22 1.31
C PHE A 240 27.42 -2.65 1.94
N MET A 241 26.34 -2.67 1.15
CA MET A 241 25.02 -3.06 1.62
C MET A 241 24.91 -4.56 1.97
N THR A 242 25.64 -5.42 1.26
CA THR A 242 25.55 -6.87 1.45
C THR A 242 26.55 -7.43 2.44
N THR A 243 27.71 -6.78 2.64
CA THR A 243 28.79 -7.34 3.47
C THR A 243 29.26 -6.45 4.62
N GLY A 244 28.68 -5.26 4.80
CA GLY A 244 28.84 -4.47 6.04
C GLY A 244 30.30 -4.18 6.45
N ARG A 245 31.21 -4.02 5.48
CA ARG A 245 32.57 -3.50 5.68
C ARG A 245 33.00 -2.61 4.53
#